data_AF-A0A1W9REI8-F1
#
_entry.id   AF-A0A1W9REI8-F1
#
_cell.length_a   1.000
_cell.length_b   1.000
_cell.length_c   1.000
_cell.angle_alpha   90.00
_cell.angle_beta   90.00
_cell.angle_gamma   90.00
#
_symmetry.space_group_name_H-M   'P 1'
#
loop_
_entity.id
_entity.type
_entity.pdbx_description
1 polymer ?
#
loop_
_entity_poly.entity_id
_entity_poly.type
_entity_poly.pdbx_seq_one_letter_code
_entity_poly.pdbx_strand_id
1 'polypeptide(L)'
;MKAYEIATASPNVAALTIGLEDYTADLGTQRTAEGRESFWARSQVVNAARAAGIQPIDTVFSDVSDMEGLKQSVLEAKSLGFDGKGCIHPRQIRVIHDSFAPSDTEIEKAKKIVLAFEKAEKEGLGVVSLGSKMIDPPVVKRAQRTIKLAIETGKLSENWQQGGK
;
A
#
# COMPACT_ATOMS: atom_id res chain seq x y z
N MET A 1 -2.62 -13.91 19.50
CA MET A 1 -2.37 -12.59 18.87
C MET A 1 -3.66 -11.80 18.86
N LYS A 2 -3.64 -10.52 19.28
CA LYS A 2 -4.85 -9.68 19.45
C LYS A 2 -4.92 -8.49 18.50
N ALA A 3 -4.22 -8.54 17.36
CA ALA A 3 -4.08 -7.37 16.48
C ALA A 3 -5.44 -6.83 15.97
N TYR A 4 -6.36 -7.68 15.53
CA TYR A 4 -7.69 -7.25 15.09
C TYR A 4 -8.58 -6.77 16.24
N GLU A 5 -8.52 -7.43 17.40
CA GLU A 5 -9.21 -6.97 18.61
C GLU A 5 -8.75 -5.57 19.01
N ILE A 6 -7.43 -5.29 18.95
CA ILE A 6 -6.86 -3.96 19.21
C ILE A 6 -7.32 -2.96 18.14
N ALA A 7 -7.28 -3.34 16.87
CA ALA A 7 -7.71 -2.50 15.74
C ALA A 7 -9.16 -2.02 15.86
N THR A 8 -10.02 -2.83 16.47
CA THR A 8 -11.46 -2.61 16.59
C THR A 8 -11.90 -2.21 18.00
N ALA A 9 -10.96 -2.06 18.94
CA ALA A 9 -11.25 -1.77 20.34
C ALA A 9 -11.89 -0.39 20.56
N SER A 10 -11.73 0.55 19.62
CA SER A 10 -12.29 1.89 19.72
C SER A 10 -12.45 2.52 18.33
N PRO A 11 -13.51 3.31 18.08
CA PRO A 11 -13.65 4.08 16.84
C PRO A 11 -12.54 5.13 16.64
N ASN A 12 -11.77 5.45 17.68
CA ASN A 12 -10.65 6.40 17.59
C ASN A 12 -9.36 5.78 17.03
N VAL A 13 -9.31 4.45 16.85
CA VAL A 13 -8.13 3.81 16.26
C VAL A 13 -8.11 4.11 14.76
N ALA A 14 -7.13 4.90 14.32
CA ALA A 14 -7.00 5.29 12.92
C ALA A 14 -6.02 4.40 12.12
N ALA A 15 -5.11 3.72 12.82
CA ALA A 15 -4.05 2.94 12.20
C ALA A 15 -3.51 1.86 13.16
N LEU A 16 -2.85 0.85 12.59
CA LEU A 16 -1.95 -0.04 13.32
C LEU A 16 -0.54 0.06 12.76
N THR A 17 0.43 -0.04 13.67
CA THR A 17 1.85 -0.15 13.32
C THR A 17 2.52 -1.22 14.17
N ILE A 18 3.72 -1.62 13.75
CA ILE A 18 4.58 -2.57 14.46
C ILE A 18 5.90 -1.90 14.81
N GLY A 19 6.20 -1.83 16.10
CA GLY A 19 7.54 -1.50 16.59
C GLY A 19 8.45 -2.72 16.40
N LEU A 20 9.15 -2.77 15.26
CA LEU A 20 9.85 -4.01 14.91
C LEU A 20 11.05 -4.30 15.81
N GLU A 21 11.76 -3.27 16.27
CA GLU A 21 12.89 -3.43 17.21
C GLU A 21 12.40 -4.07 18.53
N ASP A 22 11.34 -3.52 19.11
CA ASP A 22 10.71 -4.05 20.33
C ASP A 22 10.22 -5.49 20.14
N TYR A 23 9.54 -5.75 19.01
CA TYR A 23 9.06 -7.10 18.67
C TYR A 23 10.21 -8.11 18.57
N THR A 24 11.32 -7.76 17.91
CA THR A 24 12.46 -8.68 17.78
C THR A 24 13.18 -8.89 19.12
N ALA A 25 13.25 -7.86 19.97
CA ALA A 25 13.78 -7.97 21.32
C ALA A 25 12.95 -8.94 22.17
N ASP A 26 11.62 -8.82 22.15
CA ASP A 26 10.71 -9.71 22.87
C ASP A 26 10.81 -11.18 22.39
N LEU A 27 11.10 -11.39 21.12
CA LEU A 27 11.32 -12.73 20.56
C LEU A 27 12.73 -13.28 20.79
N GLY A 28 13.68 -12.46 21.24
CA GLY A 28 15.08 -12.85 21.36
C GLY A 28 15.78 -13.10 20.02
N THR A 29 15.35 -12.41 18.96
CA THR A 29 15.96 -12.49 17.62
C THR A 29 16.49 -11.13 17.18
N GLN A 30 17.25 -11.10 16.08
CA GLN A 30 17.71 -9.88 15.46
C GLN A 30 16.86 -9.55 14.25
N ARG A 31 16.56 -8.26 14.08
CA ARG A 31 16.02 -7.75 12.83
C ARG A 31 17.02 -7.99 11.70
N THR A 32 16.52 -8.47 10.56
CA THR A 32 17.35 -8.69 9.38
C THR A 32 16.88 -7.82 8.22
N ALA A 33 17.77 -7.59 7.25
CA ALA A 33 17.39 -6.93 6.00
C ALA A 33 16.45 -7.79 5.14
N GLU A 34 16.48 -9.12 5.32
CA GLU A 34 15.61 -10.05 4.61
C GLU A 34 14.17 -10.02 5.15
N GLY A 35 14.00 -9.74 6.45
CA GLY A 35 12.70 -9.57 7.08
C GLY A 35 11.92 -10.87 7.31
N ARG A 36 12.51 -12.06 7.13
CA ARG A 36 11.83 -13.35 7.38
C ARG A 36 11.36 -13.48 8.82
N GLU A 37 12.16 -12.99 9.78
CA GLU A 37 11.85 -13.00 11.21
C GLU A 37 10.60 -12.16 11.55
N SER A 38 10.28 -11.18 10.70
CA SER A 38 9.21 -10.21 10.93
C SER A 38 8.02 -10.39 9.97
N PHE A 39 8.18 -11.18 8.91
CA PHE A 39 7.20 -11.36 7.84
C PHE A 39 5.80 -11.71 8.35
N TRP A 40 5.71 -12.70 9.25
CA TRP A 40 4.42 -13.13 9.80
C TRP A 40 3.76 -12.03 10.64
N ALA A 41 4.51 -11.35 11.50
CA ALA A 41 3.97 -10.28 12.35
C ALA A 41 3.55 -9.05 11.54
N ARG A 42 4.36 -8.66 10.55
CA ARG A 42 4.02 -7.57 9.62
C ARG A 42 2.76 -7.90 8.81
N SER A 43 2.65 -9.13 8.33
CA SER A 43 1.46 -9.62 7.62
C SER A 43 0.21 -9.67 8.52
N GLN A 44 0.35 -10.03 9.80
CA GLN A 44 -0.73 -9.95 10.79
C GLN A 44 -1.23 -8.52 10.97
N VAL A 45 -0.32 -7.54 11.06
CA VAL A 45 -0.70 -6.11 11.17
C VAL A 45 -1.45 -5.63 9.93
N VAL A 46 -0.96 -5.96 8.73
CA VAL A 46 -1.66 -5.60 7.48
C VAL A 46 -3.06 -6.17 7.45
N ASN A 47 -3.20 -7.48 7.66
CA ASN A 47 -4.51 -8.14 7.60
C ASN A 47 -5.48 -7.61 8.66
N ALA A 48 -5.01 -7.41 9.90
CA ALA A 48 -5.83 -6.85 10.98
C ALA A 48 -6.30 -5.43 10.66
N ALA A 49 -5.40 -4.55 10.23
CA ALA A 49 -5.74 -3.16 9.89
C ALA A 49 -6.72 -3.09 8.73
N ARG A 50 -6.48 -3.87 7.65
CA ARG A 50 -7.37 -3.93 6.49
C ARG A 50 -8.75 -4.46 6.84
N ALA A 51 -8.84 -5.52 7.66
CA ALA A 51 -10.11 -6.07 8.11
C ALA A 51 -10.89 -5.08 9.00
N ALA A 52 -10.19 -4.24 9.77
CA ALA A 52 -10.79 -3.20 10.59
C ALA A 52 -11.07 -1.90 9.82
N GLY A 53 -10.67 -1.80 8.55
CA GLY A 53 -10.88 -0.60 7.73
C GLY A 53 -9.96 0.58 8.06
N ILE A 54 -8.83 0.32 8.74
CA ILE A 54 -7.87 1.34 9.20
C ILE A 54 -6.51 1.18 8.50
N GLN A 55 -5.62 2.16 8.66
CA GLN A 55 -4.34 2.18 7.94
C GLN A 55 -3.30 1.23 8.56
N PRO A 56 -2.70 0.31 7.78
CA PRO A 56 -1.48 -0.37 8.18
C PRO A 56 -0.26 0.51 7.90
N ILE A 57 0.54 0.80 8.94
CA ILE A 57 1.79 1.56 8.87
C ILE A 57 2.96 0.66 9.25
N ASP A 58 3.95 0.55 8.36
CA ASP A 58 5.12 -0.30 8.59
C ASP A 58 6.09 0.30 9.62
N THR A 59 7.02 -0.52 10.12
CA THR A 59 8.06 -0.14 11.08
C THR A 59 9.02 0.92 10.55
N VAL A 60 9.81 1.54 11.44
CA VAL A 60 10.88 2.48 11.08
C VAL A 60 12.04 1.81 10.34
N PHE A 61 12.80 2.58 9.56
CA PHE A 61 14.11 2.18 9.03
C PHE A 61 15.20 2.93 9.80
N SER A 62 16.04 2.19 10.54
CA SER A 62 16.96 2.75 11.54
C SER A 62 18.21 3.40 10.95
N ASP A 63 18.72 2.87 9.82
CA ASP A 63 19.87 3.47 9.15
C ASP A 63 19.46 4.74 8.39
N VAL A 64 19.65 5.90 9.03
CA VAL A 64 19.32 7.20 8.44
C VAL A 64 20.31 7.62 7.34
N SER A 65 21.40 6.89 7.11
CA SER A 65 22.37 7.20 6.05
C SER A 65 22.07 6.43 4.75
N ASP A 66 21.45 5.26 4.87
CA ASP A 66 21.13 4.39 3.73
C ASP A 66 19.75 4.67 3.11
N MET A 67 19.70 5.62 2.19
CA MET A 67 18.45 5.98 1.49
C MET A 67 18.04 4.95 0.43
N GLU A 68 18.97 4.16 -0.12
CA GLU A 68 18.63 3.11 -1.08
C GLU A 68 18.05 1.90 -0.35
N GLY A 69 18.63 1.48 0.77
CA GLY A 69 18.05 0.46 1.65
C GLY A 69 16.68 0.87 2.19
N LEU A 70 16.50 2.14 2.56
CA LEU A 70 15.18 2.67 2.89
C LEU A 70 14.19 2.49 1.74
N LYS A 71 14.56 2.88 0.51
CA LYS A 71 13.70 2.74 -0.66
C LYS A 71 13.30 1.28 -0.89
N GLN A 72 14.25 0.34 -0.83
CA GLN A 72 13.95 -1.08 -0.97
C GLN A 72 13.02 -1.58 0.15
N SER A 73 13.25 -1.17 1.39
CA SER A 73 12.37 -1.50 2.52
C SER A 73 10.95 -0.93 2.34
N VAL A 74 10.81 0.28 1.78
CA VAL A 74 9.49 0.86 1.49
C VAL A 74 8.77 0.11 0.37
N LEU A 75 9.48 -0.26 -0.71
CA LEU A 75 8.90 -1.04 -1.80
C LEU A 75 8.43 -2.42 -1.32
N GLU A 76 9.20 -3.07 -0.45
CA GLU A 76 8.84 -4.33 0.19
C GLU A 76 7.60 -4.16 1.08
N ALA A 77 7.55 -3.13 1.93
CA ALA A 77 6.36 -2.80 2.72
C ALA A 77 5.10 -2.52 1.86
N LYS A 78 5.24 -1.74 0.79
CA LYS A 78 4.17 -1.47 -0.19
C LYS A 78 3.66 -2.78 -0.81
N SER A 79 4.56 -3.72 -1.12
CA SER A 79 4.20 -5.03 -1.68
C SER A 79 3.40 -5.91 -0.72
N LEU A 80 3.67 -5.81 0.59
CA LEU A 80 2.90 -6.50 1.64
C LEU A 80 1.53 -5.87 1.86
N GLY A 81 1.31 -4.64 1.39
CA GLY A 81 0.06 -3.92 1.52
C GLY A 81 0.03 -2.90 2.65
N PHE A 82 1.18 -2.40 3.13
CA PHE A 82 1.24 -1.21 3.99
C PHE A 82 0.91 0.07 3.21
N ASP A 83 0.33 1.07 3.89
CA ASP A 83 0.04 2.39 3.31
C ASP A 83 1.12 3.44 3.61
N GLY A 84 1.98 3.16 4.58
CA GLY A 84 3.03 4.07 5.01
C GLY A 84 4.09 3.36 5.84
N LYS A 85 5.05 4.14 6.34
CA LYS A 85 6.17 3.65 7.14
C LYS A 85 6.53 4.67 8.22
N GLY A 86 6.94 4.18 9.39
CA GLY A 86 7.52 5.05 10.42
C GLY A 86 8.73 5.81 9.89
N CYS A 87 8.76 7.13 10.12
CA CYS A 87 9.81 8.03 9.67
C CYS A 87 10.50 8.64 10.89
N ILE A 88 11.82 8.45 10.99
CA ILE A 88 12.61 8.89 12.16
C ILE A 88 13.55 10.06 11.85
N HIS A 89 13.67 10.44 10.58
CA HIS A 89 14.51 11.57 10.18
C HIS A 89 13.93 12.29 8.94
N PRO A 90 13.89 13.64 8.89
CA PRO A 90 13.31 14.40 7.77
C PRO A 90 13.79 14.00 6.37
N ARG A 91 15.08 13.69 6.20
CA ARG A 91 15.65 13.19 4.93
C ARG A 91 14.96 11.93 4.36
N GLN A 92 14.31 11.12 5.20
CA GLN A 92 13.58 9.92 4.78
C GLN A 92 12.23 10.26 4.15
N ILE A 93 11.63 11.41 4.47
CA ILE A 93 10.26 11.79 4.07
C ILE A 93 10.07 11.66 2.56
N ARG A 94 10.95 12.28 1.77
CA ARG A 94 10.84 12.26 0.32
C ARG A 94 10.92 10.85 -0.24
N VAL A 95 11.91 10.06 0.22
CA VAL A 95 12.10 8.67 -0.25
C VAL A 95 10.89 7.81 0.08
N ILE A 96 10.32 7.96 1.29
CA ILE A 96 9.12 7.23 1.72
C ILE A 96 7.93 7.62 0.84
N HIS A 97 7.63 8.91 0.70
CA HIS A 97 6.50 9.39 -0.10
C HIS A 97 6.62 8.98 -1.57
N ASP A 98 7.78 9.21 -2.20
CA ASP A 98 8.02 8.89 -3.61
C ASP A 98 7.87 7.38 -3.88
N SER A 99 8.28 6.53 -2.93
CA SER A 99 8.26 5.07 -3.08
C SER A 99 6.89 4.44 -2.78
N PHE A 100 6.09 5.01 -1.89
CA PHE A 100 4.71 4.59 -1.68
C PHE A 100 3.78 5.06 -2.81
N ALA A 101 4.05 6.24 -3.39
CA ALA A 101 3.28 6.75 -4.51
C ALA A 101 3.30 5.77 -5.70
N PRO A 102 2.22 5.71 -6.50
CA PRO A 102 2.20 4.86 -7.68
C PRO A 102 3.17 5.39 -8.74
N SER A 103 3.74 4.51 -9.55
CA SER A 103 4.54 4.89 -10.73
C SER A 103 3.63 5.29 -11.88
N ASP A 104 4.17 6.03 -12.86
CA ASP A 104 3.44 6.39 -14.07
C ASP A 104 2.93 5.14 -14.82
N THR A 105 3.72 4.06 -14.81
CA THR A 105 3.33 2.78 -15.41
C THR A 105 2.18 2.09 -14.66
N GLU A 106 2.14 2.17 -13.33
CA GLU A 106 1.02 1.69 -12.52
C GLU A 106 -0.24 2.53 -12.79
N ILE A 107 -0.10 3.85 -12.87
CA ILE A 107 -1.19 4.80 -13.16
C ILE A 107 -1.79 4.52 -14.54
N GLU A 108 -0.99 4.46 -15.60
CA GLU A 108 -1.48 4.24 -16.96
C GLU A 108 -2.16 2.88 -17.12
N LYS A 109 -1.64 1.85 -16.46
CA LYS A 109 -2.29 0.54 -16.41
C LYS A 109 -3.64 0.61 -15.68
N ALA A 110 -3.70 1.30 -14.55
CA ALA A 110 -4.93 1.47 -13.79
C ALA A 110 -6.00 2.22 -14.59
N LYS A 111 -5.63 3.29 -15.30
CA LYS A 111 -6.55 4.05 -16.18
C LYS A 111 -7.18 3.14 -17.24
N LYS A 112 -6.37 2.33 -17.93
CA LYS A 112 -6.85 1.38 -18.96
C LYS A 112 -7.84 0.37 -18.38
N ILE A 113 -7.58 -0.14 -17.18
CA ILE A 113 -8.47 -1.10 -16.50
C ILE A 113 -9.81 -0.45 -16.16
N VAL A 114 -9.77 0.73 -15.54
CA VAL A 114 -10.98 1.47 -15.14
C VAL A 114 -11.85 1.81 -16.35
N LEU A 115 -11.26 2.39 -17.40
CA LEU A 115 -11.99 2.78 -18.61
C LEU A 115 -12.56 1.56 -19.36
N ALA A 116 -11.83 0.45 -19.41
CA ALA A 116 -12.32 -0.77 -20.05
C ALA A 116 -13.53 -1.34 -19.30
N PHE A 117 -13.50 -1.34 -17.96
CA PHE A 117 -14.59 -1.83 -17.14
C PHE A 117 -15.82 -0.91 -17.19
N GLU A 118 -15.65 0.40 -17.12
CA GLU A 118 -16.76 1.36 -17.25
C GLU A 118 -17.47 1.24 -18.60
N LYS A 119 -16.73 0.95 -19.68
CA LYS A 119 -17.33 0.68 -20.99
C LYS A 119 -18.15 -0.62 -20.95
N ALA A 120 -17.60 -1.68 -20.37
CA ALA A 120 -18.26 -2.97 -20.25
C ALA A 120 -19.54 -2.90 -19.41
N GLU A 121 -19.53 -2.17 -18.30
CA GLU A 121 -20.72 -1.95 -17.45
C GLU A 121 -21.85 -1.24 -18.22
N LYS A 122 -21.52 -0.25 -19.06
CA LYS A 122 -22.50 0.42 -19.95
C LYS A 122 -23.12 -0.52 -20.98
N GLU A 123 -22.40 -1.58 -21.36
CA GLU A 123 -22.85 -2.63 -22.27
C GLU A 123 -23.55 -3.78 -21.51
N GLY A 124 -23.70 -3.69 -20.19
CA GLY A 124 -24.32 -4.72 -19.35
C GLY A 124 -23.42 -5.93 -19.05
N LEU A 125 -22.11 -5.79 -19.25
CA LEU A 125 -21.12 -6.85 -19.04
C LEU A 125 -20.44 -6.70 -17.66
N GLY A 126 -20.40 -7.79 -16.89
CA GLY A 126 -19.73 -7.83 -15.57
C GLY A 126 -18.23 -8.16 -15.62
N VAL A 127 -17.71 -8.52 -16.80
CA VAL A 127 -16.30 -8.84 -17.06
C VAL A 127 -15.90 -8.38 -18.45
N VAL A 128 -14.64 -7.97 -18.62
CA VAL A 128 -14.11 -7.55 -19.93
C VAL A 128 -12.68 -8.06 -20.14
N SER A 129 -12.35 -8.41 -21.39
CA SER A 129 -10.99 -8.79 -21.76
C SER A 129 -10.20 -7.55 -22.19
N LEU A 130 -9.03 -7.32 -21.59
CA LEU A 130 -8.06 -6.32 -22.03
C LEU A 130 -6.76 -7.03 -22.43
N GLY A 131 -6.58 -7.23 -23.74
CA GLY A 131 -5.53 -8.12 -24.26
C GLY A 131 -5.81 -9.58 -23.87
N SER A 132 -4.84 -10.24 -23.25
CA SER A 132 -4.97 -11.62 -22.76
C SER A 132 -5.51 -11.74 -21.32
N LYS A 133 -5.84 -10.62 -20.67
CA LYS A 133 -6.24 -10.60 -19.25
C LYS A 133 -7.72 -10.31 -19.10
N MET A 134 -8.36 -11.08 -18.21
CA MET A 134 -9.72 -10.80 -17.75
C MET A 134 -9.68 -9.68 -16.70
N ILE A 135 -10.59 -8.72 -16.85
CA ILE A 135 -10.86 -7.66 -15.89
C ILE A 135 -12.19 -8.00 -15.21
N ASP A 136 -12.11 -8.21 -13.91
CA ASP A 136 -13.21 -8.50 -12.99
C ASP A 136 -13.25 -7.45 -11.86
N PRO A 137 -14.29 -7.44 -11.00
CA PRO A 137 -14.41 -6.42 -9.96
C PRO A 137 -13.19 -6.32 -9.00
N PRO A 138 -12.53 -7.42 -8.57
CA PRO A 138 -11.29 -7.32 -7.79
C PRO A 138 -10.12 -6.65 -8.52
N VAL A 139 -9.94 -6.89 -9.82
CA VAL A 139 -8.93 -6.20 -10.63
C VAL A 139 -9.24 -4.70 -10.72
N VAL A 140 -10.50 -4.35 -10.93
CA VAL A 140 -10.96 -2.95 -11.02
C VAL A 140 -10.79 -2.22 -9.69
N LYS A 141 -11.18 -2.84 -8.57
CA LYS A 141 -11.03 -2.28 -7.22
C LYS A 141 -9.58 -1.91 -6.92
N ARG A 142 -8.62 -2.75 -7.34
CA ARG A 142 -7.18 -2.44 -7.21
C ARG A 142 -6.77 -1.27 -8.09
N ALA A 143 -7.23 -1.23 -9.35
CA ALA A 143 -6.94 -0.12 -10.26
C ALA A 143 -7.51 1.22 -9.74
N GLN A 144 -8.75 1.23 -9.27
CA GLN A 144 -9.38 2.40 -8.65
C GLN A 144 -8.60 2.90 -7.42
N ARG A 145 -8.10 1.98 -6.59
CA ARG A 145 -7.21 2.33 -5.47
C ARG A 145 -5.93 3.02 -5.94
N THR A 146 -5.30 2.52 -7.00
CA THR A 146 -4.11 3.15 -7.60
C THR A 146 -4.42 4.55 -8.13
N ILE A 147 -5.55 4.74 -8.82
CA ILE A 147 -6.00 6.06 -9.30
C ILE A 147 -6.22 7.03 -8.14
N LYS A 148 -6.94 6.60 -7.10
CA LYS A 148 -7.18 7.40 -5.89
C LYS A 148 -5.86 7.85 -5.26
N LEU A 149 -4.92 6.93 -5.06
CA LEU A 149 -3.62 7.25 -4.48
C LEU A 149 -2.81 8.20 -5.38
N ALA A 150 -2.90 8.06 -6.71
CA ALA A 150 -2.23 8.97 -7.65
C ALA A 150 -2.78 10.40 -7.55
N ILE A 151 -4.08 10.55 -7.31
CA ILE A 151 -4.72 11.85 -7.09
C ILE A 151 -4.27 12.44 -5.75
N GLU A 152 -4.36 11.67 -4.66
CA GLU A 152 -3.97 12.10 -3.31
C GLU A 152 -2.49 12.47 -3.21
N THR A 153 -1.64 11.86 -4.04
CA THR A 153 -0.20 12.17 -4.12
C THR A 153 0.14 13.26 -5.17
N GLY A 154 -0.85 13.85 -5.82
CA GLY A 154 -0.67 14.91 -6.81
C GLY A 154 -0.06 14.46 -8.14
N LYS A 155 0.05 13.15 -8.38
CA LYS A 155 0.54 12.57 -9.64
C LYS A 155 -0.51 12.48 -10.74
N LEU A 156 -1.79 12.65 -10.38
CA LEU A 156 -2.90 12.60 -11.32
C LEU A 156 -3.96 13.64 -10.96
N SER A 157 -4.52 14.32 -11.98
CA SER A 157 -5.64 15.25 -11.79
C SER A 157 -6.94 14.50 -11.48
N GLU A 158 -7.81 15.08 -10.65
CA GLU A 158 -9.16 14.57 -10.41
C GLU A 158 -9.97 14.40 -11.71
N ASN A 159 -9.75 15.29 -12.69
CA ASN A 159 -10.45 15.27 -13.99
C ASN A 159 -9.73 14.42 -15.05
N TRP A 160 -8.91 13.44 -14.66
CA TRP A 160 -8.09 12.65 -15.59
C TRP A 160 -8.90 11.93 -16.68
N GLN A 161 -10.19 11.67 -16.47
CA GLN A 161 -11.08 11.06 -17.46
C GLN A 161 -11.57 12.04 -18.54
N GLN A 162 -11.50 13.35 -18.29
CA GLN A 162 -12.04 14.39 -19.19
C GLN A 162 -10.99 14.92 -20.19
N GLY A 163 -9.70 14.66 -19.97
CA GLY A 163 -8.58 15.19 -20.76
C GLY A 163 -8.21 14.38 -22.01
N GLY A 164 -8.98 13.36 -22.39
CA GLY A 164 -8.77 12.56 -23.60
C GLY A 164 -9.65 13.04 -24.75
N LYS A 165 -9.33 14.19 -25.35
CA LYS A 165 -9.83 14.60 -26.66
C LYS A 165 -8.66 14.97 -27.55
#